data_AF-A0A835EB26-F1
#
_entry.id   AF-A0A835EB26-F1
#
_cell.length_a   1.000
_cell.length_b   1.000
_cell.length_c   1.000
_cell.angle_alpha   90.00
_cell.angle_beta   90.00
_cell.angle_gamma   90.00
#
_symmetry.space_group_name_H-M   'P 1'
#
loop_
_entity.id
_entity.type
_entity.pdbx_description
1 polymer ?
#
loop_
_entity_poly.entity_id
_entity_poly.type
_entity_poly.pdbx_seq_one_letter_code
_entity_poly.pdbx_strand_id
1 'polypeptide(L)'
;MDASQACAAVSELELARARCGALRSRLAASPDLRGKPALGSLLRLVDAELRFLSSLRPAPSLATPLSSNLPHLAALHLLLTHPAVRSPSRLSPFPGVDFACAFRGRPAWALVSASNPARFAWTPRGALRARVTAVLKAARGAPPATRPEKLLLAFSRGVGADIALGLAEEFRTVETDLLAEFVGVSEDEDEEGWVAVSFNTSEEMRSFRAFEIDVVEGAGEVLLPQEAVVAEGSASADEDVPLGLEGAFGAFVGKMWRESRELVNLDTTALVAIVSGISNGGVGKLMAAPEEVTRARFKCNYKFVMDQVVWKCSLYSIGAMLGKAVERKQCIICETVNSEFKEIVSMCGGPEEKNRARHLLKQLTILTNTFWACSIVPDSPSARMMDLPTTRKLAMKNKVVFGTGDHWRSPTLTANMGLVRAVAQSGMPLVTIEHRPRALIGL
;
A
#
# COMPACT_ATOMS: atom_id res chain seq x y z
N MET A 1 -41.47 28.48 9.81
CA MET A 1 -40.76 27.80 8.69
C MET A 1 -39.81 28.82 8.12
N ASP A 2 -38.52 28.64 8.42
CA ASP A 2 -37.52 29.71 8.34
C ASP A 2 -37.04 29.97 6.91
N ALA A 3 -36.95 31.26 6.55
CA ALA A 3 -36.32 31.74 5.32
C ALA A 3 -34.86 31.27 5.15
N SER A 4 -34.19 30.86 6.24
CA SER A 4 -32.84 30.30 6.23
C SER A 4 -32.76 28.95 5.52
N GLN A 5 -33.78 28.09 5.64
CA GLN A 5 -33.80 26.76 5.02
C GLN A 5 -34.05 26.84 3.50
N ALA A 6 -34.89 27.77 3.05
CA ALA A 6 -35.14 28.00 1.62
C ALA A 6 -33.89 28.55 0.92
N CYS A 7 -33.14 29.43 1.57
CA CYS A 7 -31.87 29.97 1.04
C CYS A 7 -30.79 28.88 0.90
N ALA A 8 -30.71 27.95 1.87
CA ALA A 8 -29.77 26.84 1.85
C ALA A 8 -30.04 25.85 0.69
N ALA A 9 -31.31 25.51 0.42
CA ALA A 9 -31.68 24.56 -0.63
C ALA A 9 -31.41 25.10 -2.06
N VAL A 10 -31.60 26.40 -2.28
CA VAL A 10 -31.25 27.06 -3.54
C VAL A 10 -29.73 27.04 -3.75
N SER A 11 -28.97 27.29 -2.69
CA SER A 11 -27.50 27.23 -2.69
C SER A 11 -26.96 25.82 -2.99
N GLU A 12 -27.57 24.76 -2.45
CA GLU A 12 -27.15 23.36 -2.71
C GLU A 12 -27.35 22.94 -4.16
N LEU A 13 -28.47 23.33 -4.79
CA LEU A 13 -28.75 22.99 -6.19
C LEU A 13 -27.80 23.71 -7.15
N GLU A 14 -27.52 24.99 -6.89
CA GLU A 14 -26.55 25.77 -7.66
C GLU A 14 -25.13 25.21 -7.52
N LEU A 15 -24.73 24.83 -6.30
CA LEU A 15 -23.46 24.18 -6.04
C LEU A 15 -23.34 22.83 -6.77
N ALA A 16 -24.41 22.03 -6.78
CA ALA A 16 -24.44 20.75 -7.50
C ALA A 16 -24.28 20.95 -9.01
N ARG A 17 -24.97 21.94 -9.60
CA ARG A 17 -24.81 22.29 -11.03
C ARG A 17 -23.39 22.72 -11.34
N ALA A 18 -22.81 23.60 -10.53
CA ALA A 18 -21.44 24.06 -10.70
C ALA A 18 -20.43 22.89 -10.64
N ARG A 19 -20.57 22.00 -9.65
CA ARG A 19 -19.74 20.79 -9.52
C ARG A 19 -19.89 19.84 -10.72
N CYS A 20 -21.12 19.65 -11.22
CA CYS A 20 -21.40 18.84 -12.40
C CYS A 20 -20.73 19.41 -13.65
N GLY A 21 -20.86 20.73 -13.87
CA GLY A 21 -20.21 21.44 -14.96
C GLY A 21 -18.68 21.35 -14.89
N ALA A 22 -18.10 21.54 -13.71
CA ALA A 22 -16.66 21.41 -13.50
C ALA A 22 -16.15 19.98 -13.79
N LEU A 23 -16.89 18.95 -13.36
CA LEU A 23 -16.56 17.55 -13.65
C LEU A 23 -16.58 17.27 -15.16
N ARG A 24 -17.59 17.77 -15.87
CA ARG A 24 -17.71 17.66 -17.34
C ARG A 24 -16.50 18.27 -18.05
N SER A 25 -16.11 19.49 -17.67
CA SER A 25 -14.94 20.18 -18.24
C SER A 25 -13.64 19.42 -17.98
N ARG A 26 -13.45 18.89 -16.75
CA ARG A 26 -12.28 18.07 -16.41
C ARG A 26 -12.21 16.79 -17.23
N LEU A 27 -13.34 16.11 -17.43
CA LEU A 27 -13.41 14.90 -18.25
C LEU A 27 -13.03 15.16 -19.70
N ALA A 28 -13.55 16.25 -20.28
CA ALA A 28 -13.22 16.63 -21.65
C ALA A 28 -11.73 16.98 -21.85
N ALA A 29 -11.10 17.55 -20.82
CA ALA A 29 -9.69 17.92 -20.82
C ALA A 29 -8.73 16.80 -20.37
N SER A 30 -9.25 15.63 -19.93
CA SER A 30 -8.41 14.57 -19.34
C SER A 30 -7.57 13.86 -20.41
N PRO A 31 -6.22 13.96 -20.37
CA PRO A 31 -5.35 13.29 -21.32
C PRO A 31 -5.35 11.76 -21.10
N ASP A 32 -5.46 11.32 -19.85
CA ASP A 32 -5.40 9.89 -19.46
C ASP A 32 -6.59 9.08 -19.98
N LEU A 33 -7.71 9.75 -20.25
CA LEU A 33 -8.96 9.14 -20.72
C LEU A 33 -9.16 9.27 -22.23
N ARG A 34 -8.30 10.01 -22.92
CA ARG A 34 -8.43 10.27 -24.35
C ARG A 34 -8.37 8.97 -25.14
N GLY A 35 -9.37 8.73 -25.98
CA GLY A 35 -9.48 7.52 -26.80
C GLY A 35 -9.94 6.25 -26.07
N LYS A 36 -10.21 6.31 -24.75
CA LYS A 36 -10.73 5.17 -23.98
C LYS A 36 -12.26 5.11 -24.03
N PRO A 37 -12.88 3.92 -24.15
CA PRO A 37 -14.34 3.78 -24.25
C PRO A 37 -15.09 4.18 -22.97
N ALA A 38 -14.41 4.17 -21.82
CA ALA A 38 -14.94 4.65 -20.54
C ALA A 38 -15.32 6.14 -20.59
N LEU A 39 -14.52 6.97 -21.28
CA LEU A 39 -14.71 8.43 -21.35
C LEU A 39 -16.07 8.80 -21.94
N GLY A 40 -16.41 8.23 -23.10
CA GLY A 40 -17.70 8.49 -23.76
C GLY A 40 -18.90 7.97 -22.95
N SER A 41 -18.71 6.94 -22.14
CA SER A 41 -19.77 6.45 -21.25
C SER A 41 -19.96 7.40 -20.05
N LEU A 42 -18.88 7.86 -19.44
CA LEU A 42 -18.91 8.77 -18.29
C LEU A 42 -19.41 10.16 -18.67
N LEU A 43 -18.99 10.71 -19.81
CA LEU A 43 -19.49 12.00 -20.31
C LEU A 43 -21.01 11.98 -20.50
N ARG A 44 -21.58 10.91 -21.07
CA ARG A 44 -23.03 10.76 -21.22
C ARG A 44 -23.78 10.75 -19.88
N LEU A 45 -23.21 10.11 -18.86
CA LEU A 45 -23.80 10.09 -17.51
C LEU A 45 -23.73 11.48 -16.85
N VAL A 46 -22.62 12.19 -17.00
CA VAL A 46 -22.46 13.56 -16.49
C VAL A 46 -23.39 14.52 -17.22
N ASP A 47 -23.54 14.41 -18.54
CA ASP A 47 -24.48 15.23 -19.32
C ASP A 47 -25.95 14.93 -18.95
N ALA A 48 -26.28 13.68 -18.63
CA ALA A 48 -27.60 13.32 -18.12
C ALA A 48 -27.87 13.91 -16.73
N GLU A 49 -26.90 13.83 -15.82
CA GLU A 49 -26.98 14.44 -14.49
C GLU A 49 -27.10 15.96 -14.58
N LEU A 50 -26.34 16.61 -15.46
CA LEU A 50 -26.42 18.07 -15.66
C LEU A 50 -27.80 18.48 -16.19
N ARG A 51 -28.38 17.73 -17.13
CA ARG A 51 -29.75 17.97 -17.62
C ARG A 51 -30.78 17.79 -16.51
N PHE A 52 -30.64 16.75 -15.68
CA PHE A 52 -31.50 16.52 -14.52
C PHE A 52 -31.43 17.70 -13.55
N LEU A 53 -30.23 18.08 -13.11
CA LEU A 53 -30.03 19.20 -12.18
C LEU A 53 -30.52 20.53 -12.77
N SER A 54 -30.39 20.74 -14.08
CA SER A 54 -30.87 21.94 -14.77
C SER A 54 -32.40 21.97 -14.91
N SER A 55 -33.05 20.80 -14.97
CA SER A 55 -34.51 20.69 -15.01
C SER A 55 -35.20 20.97 -13.66
N LEU A 56 -34.47 20.82 -12.56
CA LEU A 56 -34.99 21.12 -11.22
C LEU A 56 -35.23 22.63 -11.06
N ARG A 57 -36.41 23.00 -10.60
CA ARG A 57 -36.72 24.38 -10.21
C ARG A 57 -36.26 24.63 -8.78
N PRO A 58 -35.74 25.82 -8.45
CA PRO A 58 -35.52 26.21 -7.06
C PRO A 58 -36.89 26.31 -6.39
N ALA A 59 -37.31 25.25 -5.70
CA ALA A 59 -38.56 25.21 -4.96
C ALA A 59 -38.28 25.54 -3.48
N PRO A 60 -39.07 26.42 -2.83
CA PRO A 60 -38.82 26.87 -1.46
C PRO A 60 -39.10 25.82 -0.38
N SER A 61 -39.45 24.58 -0.74
CA SER A 61 -39.74 23.52 0.22
C SER A 61 -39.42 22.13 -0.34
N LEU A 62 -38.19 21.66 -0.14
CA LEU A 62 -37.91 20.23 -0.14
C LEU A 62 -37.19 19.93 1.17
N ALA A 63 -37.92 19.32 2.11
CA ALA A 63 -37.36 18.67 3.29
C ALA A 63 -36.61 17.36 2.92
N THR A 64 -36.52 17.05 1.63
CA THR A 64 -35.83 15.88 1.09
C THR A 64 -34.48 16.28 0.49
N PRO A 65 -33.39 15.61 0.87
CA PRO A 65 -32.06 15.93 0.38
C PRO A 65 -31.98 15.72 -1.15
N LEU A 66 -31.24 16.60 -1.82
CA LEU A 66 -31.01 16.52 -3.26
C LEU A 66 -30.43 15.15 -3.63
N SER A 67 -31.21 14.35 -4.36
CA SER A 67 -30.74 13.07 -4.90
C SER A 67 -29.87 13.36 -6.11
N SER A 68 -28.56 13.20 -5.96
CA SER A 68 -27.59 13.44 -7.02
C SER A 68 -26.62 12.27 -7.14
N ASN A 69 -26.33 11.89 -8.38
CA ASN A 69 -25.33 10.88 -8.71
C ASN A 69 -23.90 11.46 -8.74
N LEU A 70 -23.73 12.77 -8.54
CA LEU A 70 -22.43 13.44 -8.60
C LEU A 70 -21.32 12.76 -7.78
N PRO A 71 -21.57 12.30 -6.54
CA PRO A 71 -20.53 11.62 -5.76
C PRO A 71 -20.04 10.32 -6.43
N HIS A 72 -20.94 9.61 -7.11
CA HIS A 72 -20.60 8.38 -7.84
C HIS A 72 -19.89 8.67 -9.16
N LEU A 73 -20.34 9.68 -9.90
CA LEU A 73 -19.67 10.10 -11.14
C LEU A 73 -18.26 10.65 -10.88
N ALA A 74 -18.07 11.38 -9.77
CA ALA A 74 -16.76 11.84 -9.33
C ALA A 74 -15.84 10.68 -8.92
N ALA A 75 -16.38 9.67 -8.24
CA ALA A 75 -15.63 8.47 -7.86
C ALA A 75 -15.19 7.64 -9.08
N LEU A 76 -16.06 7.51 -10.09
CA LEU A 76 -15.72 6.87 -11.35
C LEU A 76 -14.61 7.62 -12.08
N HIS A 77 -14.69 8.94 -12.17
CA HIS A 77 -13.63 9.76 -12.76
C HIS A 77 -12.29 9.51 -12.06
N LEU A 78 -12.26 9.56 -10.73
CA LEU A 78 -11.06 9.31 -9.92
C LEU A 78 -10.44 7.95 -10.25
N LEU A 79 -11.22 6.87 -10.24
CA LEU A 79 -10.68 5.54 -10.54
C LEU A 79 -10.20 5.39 -11.97
N LEU A 80 -10.92 5.95 -12.94
CA LEU A 80 -10.59 5.81 -14.35
C LEU A 80 -9.31 6.55 -14.74
N THR A 81 -8.98 7.64 -14.04
CA THR A 81 -7.72 8.38 -14.20
C THR A 81 -6.58 7.82 -13.35
N HIS A 82 -6.82 6.79 -12.53
CA HIS A 82 -5.80 6.25 -11.63
C HIS A 82 -4.68 5.51 -12.43
N PRO A 83 -3.38 5.72 -12.12
CA PRO A 83 -2.27 5.13 -12.89
C PRO A 83 -2.26 3.58 -12.88
N ALA A 84 -2.69 2.97 -11.78
CA ALA A 84 -2.87 1.52 -11.69
C ALA A 84 -4.02 0.96 -12.56
N VAL A 85 -4.93 1.79 -13.08
CA VAL A 85 -6.06 1.39 -13.93
C VAL A 85 -5.73 1.63 -15.39
N ARG A 86 -5.46 0.56 -16.13
CA ARG A 86 -5.20 0.60 -17.58
C ARG A 86 -6.39 0.06 -18.37
N SER A 87 -6.56 0.59 -19.59
CA SER A 87 -7.56 0.13 -20.56
C SER A 87 -8.97 -0.12 -20.00
N PRO A 88 -9.59 0.86 -19.32
CA PRO A 88 -10.94 0.70 -18.79
C PRO A 88 -11.96 0.51 -19.93
N SER A 89 -12.89 -0.42 -19.73
CA SER A 89 -13.99 -0.73 -20.65
C SER A 89 -15.05 0.38 -20.67
N ARG A 90 -16.10 0.19 -21.48
CA ARG A 90 -17.35 0.93 -21.28
C ARG A 90 -17.85 0.72 -19.85
N LEU A 91 -18.54 1.73 -19.32
CA LEU A 91 -19.20 1.61 -18.02
C LEU A 91 -20.36 0.61 -18.10
N SER A 92 -20.62 -0.06 -16.98
CA SER A 92 -21.63 -1.10 -16.79
C SER A 92 -21.61 -2.22 -17.85
N PRO A 93 -20.45 -2.88 -18.10
CA PRO A 93 -20.36 -3.95 -19.08
C PRO A 93 -21.12 -5.22 -18.65
N PHE A 94 -21.35 -5.40 -17.35
CA PHE A 94 -22.03 -6.55 -16.75
C PHE A 94 -22.95 -6.10 -15.61
N PRO A 95 -23.99 -6.88 -15.25
CA PRO A 95 -24.84 -6.60 -14.09
C PRO A 95 -24.02 -6.48 -12.80
N GLY A 96 -24.12 -5.34 -12.12
CA GLY A 96 -23.47 -5.09 -10.82
C GLY A 96 -22.00 -4.66 -10.88
N VAL A 97 -21.38 -4.66 -12.06
CA VAL A 97 -19.98 -4.24 -12.30
C VAL A 97 -19.98 -2.86 -12.97
N ASP A 98 -19.17 -1.93 -12.45
CA ASP A 98 -19.13 -0.56 -12.96
C ASP A 98 -18.22 -0.44 -14.19
N PHE A 99 -17.09 -1.14 -14.24
CA PHE A 99 -16.26 -1.29 -15.44
C PHE A 99 -15.27 -2.45 -15.29
N ALA A 100 -14.72 -2.93 -16.42
CA ALA A 100 -13.58 -3.85 -16.46
C ALA A 100 -12.29 -3.08 -16.83
N CYS A 101 -11.15 -3.51 -16.33
CA CYS A 101 -9.86 -2.87 -16.61
C CYS A 101 -8.68 -3.84 -16.42
N ALA A 102 -7.49 -3.41 -16.80
CA ALA A 102 -6.25 -4.01 -16.36
C ALA A 102 -5.75 -3.24 -15.13
N PHE A 103 -5.99 -3.80 -13.94
CA PHE A 103 -5.58 -3.21 -12.68
C PHE A 103 -4.23 -3.79 -12.25
N ARG A 104 -3.21 -2.94 -12.09
CA ARG A 104 -1.81 -3.35 -11.82
C ARG A 104 -1.30 -4.45 -12.76
N GLY A 105 -1.70 -4.39 -14.03
CA GLY A 105 -1.33 -5.36 -15.06
C GLY A 105 -2.13 -6.66 -15.08
N ARG A 106 -3.12 -6.83 -14.18
CA ARG A 106 -3.99 -8.02 -14.12
C ARG A 106 -5.43 -7.69 -14.52
N PRO A 107 -6.16 -8.59 -15.20
CA PRO A 107 -7.54 -8.34 -15.58
C PRO A 107 -8.43 -8.24 -14.34
N ALA A 108 -9.19 -7.15 -14.23
CA ALA A 108 -9.99 -6.86 -13.05
C ALA A 108 -11.37 -6.28 -13.39
N TRP A 109 -12.36 -6.57 -12.55
CA TRP A 109 -13.65 -5.89 -12.57
C TRP A 109 -13.76 -4.95 -11.38
N ALA A 110 -14.21 -3.72 -11.62
CA ALA A 110 -14.32 -2.68 -10.61
C ALA A 110 -15.77 -2.41 -10.23
N LEU A 111 -16.01 -2.24 -8.93
CA LEU A 111 -17.27 -1.85 -8.32
C LEU A 111 -17.03 -0.57 -7.51
N VAL A 112 -17.86 0.44 -7.73
CA VAL A 112 -17.72 1.76 -7.14
C VAL A 112 -18.98 2.11 -6.35
N SER A 113 -18.79 2.46 -5.09
CA SER A 113 -19.85 2.91 -4.19
C SER A 113 -19.57 4.33 -3.74
N ALA A 114 -20.56 5.20 -3.91
CA ALA A 114 -20.52 6.58 -3.42
C ALA A 114 -21.34 6.81 -2.16
N SER A 115 -22.03 5.78 -1.70
CA SER A 115 -22.66 5.76 -0.38
C SER A 115 -21.58 5.63 0.68
N ASN A 116 -21.86 6.13 1.89
CA ASN A 116 -21.03 5.85 3.07
C ASN A 116 -21.57 4.60 3.78
N PRO A 117 -21.02 3.40 3.51
CA PRO A 117 -21.38 2.19 4.23
C PRO A 117 -21.10 2.24 5.73
N ALA A 118 -20.30 3.17 6.26
CA ALA A 118 -20.05 3.29 7.71
C ALA A 118 -21.32 3.58 8.54
N ARG A 119 -22.45 3.93 7.90
CA ARG A 119 -23.76 4.05 8.56
C ARG A 119 -24.49 2.71 8.73
N PHE A 120 -23.92 1.61 8.22
CA PHE A 120 -24.53 0.29 8.22
C PHE A 120 -23.65 -0.71 8.97
N ALA A 121 -24.26 -1.69 9.63
CA ALA A 121 -23.55 -2.81 10.23
C ALA A 121 -23.33 -3.92 9.20
N TRP A 122 -22.22 -4.68 9.33
CA TRP A 122 -22.02 -5.90 8.56
C TRP A 122 -23.07 -6.93 8.97
N THR A 123 -24.03 -7.20 8.08
CA THR A 123 -25.13 -8.13 8.36
C THR A 123 -25.16 -9.26 7.33
N PRO A 124 -25.53 -10.48 7.74
CA PRO A 124 -25.59 -11.62 6.82
C PRO A 124 -26.58 -11.44 5.66
N ARG A 125 -27.58 -10.56 5.82
CA ARG A 125 -28.56 -10.20 4.79
C ARG A 125 -28.31 -8.82 4.17
N GLY A 126 -27.12 -8.26 4.37
CA GLY A 126 -26.76 -6.92 3.89
C GLY A 126 -26.73 -6.84 2.36
N ALA A 127 -27.30 -5.78 1.79
CA ALA A 127 -27.34 -5.56 0.35
C ALA A 127 -25.94 -5.48 -0.28
N LEU A 128 -24.95 -4.93 0.44
CA LEU A 128 -23.56 -4.89 0.00
C LEU A 128 -22.95 -6.29 -0.11
N ARG A 129 -23.12 -7.13 0.92
CA ARG A 129 -22.67 -8.53 0.94
C ARG A 129 -23.27 -9.29 -0.24
N ALA A 130 -24.60 -9.23 -0.41
CA ALA A 130 -25.29 -9.89 -1.52
C ALA A 130 -24.77 -9.45 -2.89
N ARG A 131 -24.50 -8.15 -3.08
CA ARG A 131 -23.93 -7.61 -4.32
C ARG A 131 -22.52 -8.15 -4.58
N VAL A 132 -21.64 -8.15 -3.57
CA VAL A 132 -20.28 -8.67 -3.70
C VAL A 132 -20.28 -10.17 -4.00
N THR A 133 -21.09 -10.96 -3.29
CA THR A 133 -21.25 -12.40 -3.53
C THR A 133 -21.73 -12.68 -4.96
N ALA A 134 -22.73 -11.95 -5.44
CA ALA A 134 -23.27 -12.13 -6.78
C ALA A 134 -22.23 -11.83 -7.86
N VAL A 135 -21.48 -10.74 -7.72
CA VAL A 135 -20.43 -10.37 -8.68
C VAL A 135 -19.24 -11.34 -8.62
N LEU A 136 -18.84 -11.80 -7.44
CA LEU A 136 -17.78 -12.81 -7.30
C LEU A 136 -18.17 -14.14 -7.94
N LYS A 137 -19.43 -14.57 -7.78
CA LYS A 137 -19.96 -15.76 -8.46
C LYS A 137 -19.96 -15.58 -9.98
N ALA A 138 -20.38 -14.42 -10.47
CA ALA A 138 -20.35 -14.09 -11.89
C ALA A 138 -18.91 -14.06 -12.46
N ALA A 139 -17.95 -13.50 -11.70
CA ALA A 139 -16.54 -13.46 -12.07
C ALA A 139 -15.94 -14.86 -12.19
N ARG A 140 -16.22 -15.76 -11.24
CA ARG A 140 -15.78 -17.16 -11.28
C ARG A 140 -16.40 -17.93 -12.45
N GLY A 141 -17.68 -17.67 -12.74
CA GLY A 141 -18.43 -18.27 -13.85
C GLY A 141 -18.15 -17.68 -15.23
N ALA A 142 -17.37 -16.59 -15.33
CA ALA A 142 -17.13 -15.90 -16.60
C ALA A 142 -16.27 -16.74 -17.57
N PRO A 143 -16.50 -16.64 -18.89
CA PRO A 143 -15.67 -17.27 -19.91
C PRO A 143 -14.19 -16.86 -19.81
N PRO A 144 -13.22 -17.72 -20.21
CA PRO A 144 -11.79 -17.42 -20.09
C PRO A 144 -11.37 -16.07 -20.70
N ALA A 145 -12.02 -15.63 -21.78
CA ALA A 145 -11.71 -14.37 -22.45
C ALA A 145 -12.09 -13.11 -21.65
N THR A 146 -13.05 -13.20 -20.73
CA THR A 146 -13.55 -12.06 -19.92
C THR A 146 -13.40 -12.27 -18.42
N ARG A 147 -12.83 -13.41 -18.02
CA ARG A 147 -12.65 -13.80 -16.62
C ARG A 147 -11.64 -12.86 -15.95
N PRO A 148 -12.04 -12.13 -14.91
CA PRO A 148 -11.10 -11.32 -14.15
C PRO A 148 -10.30 -12.21 -13.20
N GLU A 149 -9.07 -11.80 -12.93
CA GLU A 149 -8.26 -12.34 -11.86
C GLU A 149 -8.53 -11.63 -10.52
N LYS A 150 -8.96 -10.36 -10.60
CA LYS A 150 -9.19 -9.48 -9.45
C LYS A 150 -10.57 -8.84 -9.48
N LEU A 151 -11.16 -8.63 -8.31
CA LEU A 151 -12.23 -7.65 -8.12
C LEU A 151 -11.71 -6.46 -7.34
N LEU A 152 -12.02 -5.26 -7.81
CA LEU A 152 -11.71 -4.01 -7.15
C LEU A 152 -13.00 -3.41 -6.59
N LEU A 153 -13.11 -3.30 -5.28
CA LEU A 153 -14.19 -2.59 -4.61
C LEU A 153 -13.68 -1.21 -4.19
N ALA A 154 -14.39 -0.15 -4.54
CA ALA A 154 -13.98 1.21 -4.20
C ALA A 154 -15.14 1.99 -3.57
N PHE A 155 -14.87 2.67 -2.47
CA PHE A 155 -15.85 3.37 -1.65
C PHE A 155 -15.40 4.82 -1.49
N SER A 156 -16.02 5.74 -2.23
CA SER A 156 -15.57 7.14 -2.24
C SER A 156 -15.92 7.93 -0.99
N ARG A 157 -16.81 7.42 -0.15
CA ARG A 157 -17.14 7.99 1.17
C ARG A 157 -16.69 7.11 2.34
N GLY A 158 -15.79 6.17 2.08
CA GLY A 158 -15.21 5.28 3.07
C GLY A 158 -16.08 4.13 3.51
N VAL A 159 -15.54 3.34 4.43
CA VAL A 159 -16.12 2.11 4.95
C VAL A 159 -15.89 2.07 6.46
N GLY A 160 -16.92 1.72 7.23
CA GLY A 160 -16.81 1.51 8.67
C GLY A 160 -15.99 0.26 8.99
N ALA A 161 -15.37 0.22 10.17
CA ALA A 161 -14.50 -0.87 10.58
C ALA A 161 -15.19 -2.25 10.48
N ASP A 162 -16.45 -2.35 10.89
CA ASP A 162 -17.22 -3.59 10.86
C ASP A 162 -17.40 -4.15 9.44
N ILE A 163 -17.63 -3.28 8.46
CA ILE A 163 -17.82 -3.68 7.06
C ILE A 163 -16.47 -4.03 6.43
N ALA A 164 -15.41 -3.29 6.76
CA ALA A 164 -14.06 -3.61 6.29
C ALA A 164 -13.61 -4.98 6.84
N LEU A 165 -13.90 -5.27 8.12
CA LEU A 165 -13.60 -6.55 8.75
C LEU A 165 -14.42 -7.67 8.12
N GLY A 166 -15.73 -7.49 7.95
CA GLY A 166 -16.59 -8.50 7.32
C GLY A 166 -16.22 -8.80 5.86
N LEU A 167 -15.82 -7.77 5.10
CA LEU A 167 -15.27 -7.94 3.75
C LEU A 167 -13.96 -8.75 3.77
N ALA A 168 -13.07 -8.48 4.72
CA ALA A 168 -11.80 -9.18 4.87
C ALA A 168 -11.97 -10.64 5.31
N GLU A 169 -12.85 -10.90 6.27
CA GLU A 169 -13.12 -12.24 6.80
C GLU A 169 -13.83 -13.14 5.78
N GLU A 170 -14.88 -12.63 5.13
CA GLU A 170 -15.73 -13.45 4.25
C GLU A 170 -15.17 -13.58 2.82
N PHE A 171 -14.59 -12.51 2.28
CA PHE A 171 -14.15 -12.47 0.88
C PHE A 171 -12.63 -12.40 0.73
N ARG A 172 -11.87 -12.49 1.83
CA ARG A 172 -10.41 -12.38 1.85
C ARG A 172 -9.92 -11.09 1.17
N THR A 173 -10.66 -10.00 1.35
CA THR A 173 -10.34 -8.73 0.69
C THR A 173 -9.06 -8.12 1.26
N VAL A 174 -8.22 -7.55 0.38
CA VAL A 174 -7.02 -6.80 0.76
C VAL A 174 -7.28 -5.31 0.53
N GLU A 175 -7.27 -4.52 1.60
CA GLU A 175 -7.39 -3.06 1.48
C GLU A 175 -6.19 -2.49 0.70
N THR A 176 -6.49 -1.65 -0.28
CA THR A 176 -5.52 -1.02 -1.17
C THR A 176 -5.72 0.48 -1.15
N ASP A 177 -4.64 1.19 -0.82
CA ASP A 177 -4.61 2.63 -0.77
C ASP A 177 -4.34 3.21 -2.16
N LEU A 178 -5.41 3.42 -2.93
CA LEU A 178 -5.33 4.06 -4.24
C LEU A 178 -5.05 5.58 -4.14
N LEU A 179 -5.21 6.21 -2.97
CA LEU A 179 -4.96 7.64 -2.84
C LEU A 179 -3.50 7.97 -2.56
N ALA A 180 -2.80 7.11 -1.83
CA ALA A 180 -1.34 7.19 -1.72
C ALA A 180 -0.64 7.05 -3.09
N GLU A 181 -1.29 6.39 -4.06
CA GLU A 181 -0.80 6.26 -5.44
C GLU A 181 -1.19 7.44 -6.34
N PHE A 182 -2.15 8.28 -5.91
CA PHE A 182 -2.55 9.53 -6.58
C PHE A 182 -1.64 10.70 -6.20
N VAL A 183 -1.27 10.77 -4.92
CA VAL A 183 -0.34 11.79 -4.41
C VAL A 183 1.07 11.26 -4.61
N GLY A 184 1.63 11.51 -5.80
CA GLY A 184 3.07 11.69 -5.86
C GLY A 184 3.43 12.71 -4.79
N VAL A 185 4.13 12.29 -3.75
CA VAL A 185 4.52 13.12 -2.62
C VAL A 185 5.33 14.29 -3.19
N SER A 186 4.68 15.43 -3.44
CA SER A 186 5.35 16.72 -3.56
C SER A 186 5.70 17.15 -2.14
N GLU A 187 6.84 16.63 -1.66
CA GLU A 187 7.63 17.30 -0.63
C GLU A 187 8.31 18.50 -1.29
N ASP A 188 7.52 19.51 -1.67
CA ASP A 188 8.01 20.82 -2.07
C ASP A 188 7.30 21.84 -1.16
N GLU A 189 7.83 21.99 0.05
CA GLU A 189 7.84 23.31 0.67
C GLU A 189 8.86 24.15 -0.11
N ASP A 190 8.35 25.22 -0.72
CA ASP A 190 9.07 26.38 -1.24
C ASP A 190 9.91 26.21 -2.51
N GLU A 191 9.29 26.29 -3.69
CA GLU A 191 9.87 27.04 -4.83
C GLU A 191 8.79 27.82 -5.59
N GLU A 192 9.01 29.13 -5.65
CA GLU A 192 8.21 30.15 -6.29
C GLU A 192 8.12 29.91 -7.81
N GLY A 193 6.91 29.76 -8.36
CA GLY A 193 6.67 30.01 -9.79
C GLY A 193 6.33 28.85 -10.73
N TRP A 194 5.90 27.67 -10.26
CA TRP A 194 5.26 26.66 -11.13
C TRP A 194 3.85 26.33 -10.67
N VAL A 195 2.91 26.33 -11.61
CA VAL A 195 1.47 26.04 -11.37
C VAL A 195 1.34 24.62 -10.85
N ALA A 196 1.24 24.48 -9.52
CA ALA A 196 0.76 23.28 -8.88
C ALA A 196 -0.63 22.98 -9.43
N VAL A 197 -0.77 21.90 -10.21
CA VAL A 197 -2.08 21.29 -10.42
C VAL A 197 -2.45 20.62 -9.10
N SER A 198 -2.87 21.45 -8.14
CA SER A 198 -3.41 21.02 -6.86
C SER A 198 -4.73 20.31 -7.14
N PHE A 199 -4.74 18.99 -7.02
CA PHE A 199 -5.98 18.29 -6.76
C PHE A 199 -6.39 18.68 -5.35
N ASN A 200 -7.32 19.64 -5.23
CA ASN A 200 -7.90 20.03 -3.97
C ASN A 200 -8.33 18.75 -3.21
N THR A 201 -7.60 18.42 -2.14
CA THR A 201 -7.97 17.37 -1.20
C THR A 201 -9.21 17.82 -0.45
N SER A 202 -10.38 17.72 -1.07
CA SER A 202 -11.65 17.81 -0.36
C SER A 202 -11.68 16.73 0.71
N GLU A 203 -12.28 17.00 1.87
CA GLU A 203 -12.48 16.01 2.95
C GLU A 203 -13.08 14.68 2.45
N GLU A 204 -13.88 14.74 1.38
CA GLU A 204 -14.46 13.57 0.69
C GLU A 204 -13.39 12.58 0.23
N MET A 205 -12.22 13.06 -0.22
CA MET A 205 -11.12 12.22 -0.69
C MET A 205 -10.42 11.52 0.48
N ARG A 206 -10.29 12.13 1.67
CA ARG A 206 -9.67 11.48 2.85
C ARG A 206 -10.42 10.22 3.31
N SER A 207 -11.70 10.12 2.96
CA SER A 207 -12.52 8.97 3.31
C SER A 207 -12.44 7.82 2.30
N PHE A 208 -11.88 8.02 1.10
CA PHE A 208 -11.86 6.99 0.07
C PHE A 208 -11.15 5.72 0.55
N ARG A 209 -11.76 4.55 0.32
CA ARG A 209 -11.17 3.24 0.61
C ARG A 209 -11.39 2.30 -0.55
N ALA A 210 -10.39 1.49 -0.90
CA ALA A 210 -10.53 0.46 -1.92
C ALA A 210 -10.02 -0.89 -1.42
N PHE A 211 -10.56 -1.97 -1.98
CA PHE A 211 -10.31 -3.34 -1.56
C PHE A 211 -10.18 -4.24 -2.78
N GLU A 212 -9.24 -5.18 -2.74
CA GLU A 212 -9.00 -6.16 -3.78
C GLU A 212 -9.47 -7.56 -3.34
N ILE A 213 -10.08 -8.32 -4.25
CA ILE A 213 -10.42 -9.74 -4.04
C ILE A 213 -9.77 -10.56 -5.15
N ASP A 214 -9.09 -11.65 -4.80
CA ASP A 214 -8.64 -12.65 -5.78
C ASP A 214 -9.80 -13.57 -6.18
N VAL A 215 -10.05 -13.70 -7.48
CA VAL A 215 -11.18 -14.48 -8.02
C VAL A 215 -10.86 -15.98 -8.04
N VAL A 216 -9.58 -16.34 -8.14
CA VAL A 216 -9.09 -17.72 -8.18
C VAL A 216 -8.75 -18.18 -6.76
N GLU A 217 -9.53 -19.12 -6.21
CA GLU A 217 -9.16 -19.83 -4.98
C GLU A 217 -8.02 -20.81 -5.29
N GLY A 218 -6.88 -20.65 -4.62
CA GLY A 218 -5.84 -21.68 -4.62
C GLY A 218 -6.38 -22.93 -3.94
N ALA A 219 -6.45 -24.03 -4.69
CA ALA A 219 -6.51 -25.37 -4.13
C ALA A 219 -5.21 -25.60 -3.34
N GLY A 220 -5.29 -25.48 -2.03
CA GLY A 220 -4.26 -25.84 -1.08
C GLY A 220 -4.97 -26.27 0.19
N GLU A 221 -5.04 -27.58 0.40
CA GLU A 221 -5.60 -28.20 1.60
C GLU A 221 -4.97 -27.57 2.85
N VAL A 222 -5.82 -27.02 3.70
CA VAL A 222 -5.46 -26.57 5.03
C VAL A 222 -5.40 -27.81 5.92
N LEU A 223 -4.22 -28.41 6.05
CA LEU A 223 -3.90 -29.26 7.20
C LEU A 223 -3.73 -28.33 8.41
N LEU A 224 -4.74 -28.31 9.27
CA LEU A 224 -4.67 -27.67 10.59
C LEU A 224 -3.64 -28.43 11.46
N PRO A 225 -2.67 -27.77 12.11
CA PRO A 225 -1.94 -28.38 13.20
C PRO A 225 -2.82 -28.43 14.45
N GLN A 226 -2.88 -29.61 15.06
CA GLN A 226 -3.53 -29.89 16.34
C GLN A 226 -2.97 -29.05 17.48
N GLU A 227 -3.84 -28.71 18.42
CA GLU A 227 -3.53 -28.16 19.74
C GLU A 227 -2.55 -29.09 20.48
N ALA A 228 -1.43 -28.54 20.96
CA ALA A 228 -0.51 -29.23 21.83
C ALA A 228 -0.45 -28.55 23.21
N VAL A 229 -0.61 -29.40 24.20
CA VAL A 229 -0.81 -29.15 25.62
C VAL A 229 0.42 -28.51 26.28
N VAL A 230 0.15 -27.63 27.24
CA VAL A 230 1.10 -26.95 28.12
C VAL A 230 1.82 -27.98 29.01
N ALA A 231 3.15 -27.93 29.05
CA ALA A 231 3.93 -28.52 30.12
C ALA A 231 5.13 -27.62 30.45
N GLU A 232 5.15 -27.12 31.68
CA GLU A 232 6.26 -26.42 32.32
C GLU A 232 7.37 -27.40 32.72
N GLY A 233 8.63 -26.95 32.75
CA GLY A 233 9.68 -27.69 33.45
C GLY A 233 11.14 -27.29 33.17
N SER A 234 11.67 -26.41 34.03
CA SER A 234 13.06 -26.35 34.55
C SER A 234 14.28 -26.10 33.63
N ALA A 235 15.17 -25.26 34.17
CA ALA A 235 16.43 -24.75 33.64
C ALA A 235 17.60 -25.75 33.71
N SER A 236 18.51 -25.71 32.73
CA SER A 236 19.98 -25.76 32.91
C SER A 236 20.71 -25.46 31.58
N ALA A 237 22.00 -25.16 31.70
CA ALA A 237 22.85 -24.39 30.78
C ALA A 237 23.37 -25.14 29.54
N ASP A 238 23.78 -24.35 28.54
CA ASP A 238 24.69 -24.62 27.41
C ASP A 238 24.60 -26.01 26.75
N GLU A 239 23.83 -26.12 25.66
CA GLU A 239 24.24 -26.75 24.39
C GLU A 239 23.34 -26.23 23.25
N ASP A 240 23.92 -26.11 22.05
CA ASP A 240 23.29 -25.62 20.82
C ASP A 240 21.98 -26.36 20.48
N VAL A 241 20.84 -25.72 20.75
CA VAL A 241 19.53 -26.10 20.19
C VAL A 241 19.11 -25.03 19.18
N PRO A 242 18.78 -25.36 17.91
CA PRO A 242 18.15 -24.42 17.01
C PRO A 242 16.77 -24.07 17.57
N LEU A 243 16.71 -23.03 18.41
CA LEU A 243 15.46 -22.46 18.90
C LEU A 243 14.61 -22.12 17.67
N GLY A 244 13.45 -22.78 17.56
CA GLY A 244 12.58 -22.74 16.40
C GLY A 244 12.39 -21.32 15.89
N LEU A 245 12.90 -21.06 14.69
CA LEU A 245 12.65 -19.81 13.96
C LEU A 245 11.20 -19.84 13.44
N GLU A 246 10.22 -19.91 14.34
CA GLU A 246 8.81 -19.91 13.99
C GLU A 246 8.32 -18.48 13.69
N GLY A 247 7.46 -18.36 12.67
CA GLY A 247 6.86 -17.09 12.27
C GLY A 247 7.49 -16.41 11.05
N ALA A 248 7.13 -15.14 10.82
CA ALA A 248 7.43 -14.41 9.59
C ALA A 248 8.93 -14.26 9.29
N PHE A 249 9.78 -14.21 10.33
CA PHE A 249 11.24 -14.12 10.19
C PHE A 249 11.85 -15.42 9.65
N GLY A 250 11.46 -16.58 10.18
CA GLY A 250 11.90 -17.88 9.67
C GLY A 250 11.47 -18.13 8.24
N ALA A 251 10.22 -17.79 7.91
CA ALA A 251 9.71 -17.86 6.55
C ALA A 251 10.47 -16.93 5.58
N PHE A 252 10.97 -15.79 6.05
CA PHE A 252 11.81 -14.89 5.25
C PHE A 252 13.22 -15.47 5.05
N VAL A 253 13.88 -15.90 6.13
CA VAL A 253 15.23 -16.48 6.07
C VAL A 253 15.25 -17.72 5.17
N GLY A 254 14.22 -18.57 5.23
CA GLY A 254 14.08 -19.73 4.35
C GLY A 254 13.92 -19.42 2.86
N LYS A 255 13.56 -18.18 2.50
CA LYS A 255 13.44 -17.73 1.10
C LYS A 255 14.75 -17.18 0.53
N MET A 256 15.72 -16.84 1.36
CA MET A 256 17.03 -16.38 0.93
C MET A 256 17.80 -17.58 0.34
N TRP A 257 18.10 -17.53 -0.96
CA TRP A 257 18.80 -18.61 -1.64
C TRP A 257 20.29 -18.28 -1.77
N ARG A 258 21.16 -19.16 -1.23
CA ARG A 258 22.62 -18.92 -1.15
C ARG A 258 23.37 -19.11 -2.47
N GLU A 259 22.76 -19.74 -3.47
CA GLU A 259 23.40 -20.11 -4.74
C GLU A 259 22.59 -19.63 -5.95
N SER A 260 22.17 -18.35 -5.94
CA SER A 260 21.41 -17.77 -7.05
C SER A 260 22.30 -16.91 -7.93
N ARG A 261 22.00 -16.89 -9.24
CA ARG A 261 22.64 -15.97 -10.19
C ARG A 261 22.09 -14.54 -10.08
N GLU A 262 20.93 -14.37 -9.46
CA GLU A 262 20.30 -13.06 -9.27
C GLU A 262 20.65 -12.50 -7.90
N LEU A 263 21.17 -11.26 -7.87
CA LEU A 263 21.57 -10.58 -6.66
C LEU A 263 20.49 -9.56 -6.22
N VAL A 264 20.41 -9.30 -4.91
CA VAL A 264 19.67 -8.15 -4.35
C VAL A 264 20.55 -7.47 -3.31
N ASN A 265 20.79 -6.17 -3.47
CA ASN A 265 21.51 -5.37 -2.50
C ASN A 265 20.55 -4.91 -1.42
N LEU A 266 20.80 -5.24 -0.15
CA LEU A 266 19.96 -4.81 0.96
C LEU A 266 20.52 -3.52 1.56
N ASP A 267 19.73 -2.46 1.55
CA ASP A 267 20.02 -1.24 2.30
C ASP A 267 19.88 -1.46 3.81
N THR A 268 20.47 -0.59 4.62
CA THR A 268 20.31 -0.57 6.09
C THR A 268 18.83 -0.53 6.48
N THR A 269 18.02 0.24 5.74
CA THR A 269 16.57 0.32 5.98
C THR A 269 15.86 -1.02 5.78
N ALA A 270 16.32 -1.85 4.85
CA ALA A 270 15.77 -3.18 4.58
C ALA A 270 16.13 -4.15 5.72
N LEU A 271 17.38 -4.14 6.19
CA LEU A 271 17.78 -4.96 7.34
C LEU A 271 16.98 -4.61 8.60
N VAL A 272 16.79 -3.31 8.87
CA VAL A 272 15.93 -2.84 9.97
C VAL A 272 14.50 -3.32 9.80
N ALA A 273 13.94 -3.25 8.59
CA ALA A 273 12.59 -3.72 8.32
C ALA A 273 12.43 -5.23 8.49
N ILE A 274 13.44 -6.02 8.15
CA ILE A 274 13.44 -7.48 8.32
C ILE A 274 13.41 -7.86 9.81
N VAL A 275 14.22 -7.19 10.65
CA VAL A 275 14.35 -7.57 12.07
C VAL A 275 13.40 -6.84 13.01
N SER A 276 12.76 -5.76 12.55
CA SER A 276 11.84 -4.95 13.36
C SER A 276 10.77 -5.79 14.05
N GLY A 277 10.52 -5.50 15.33
CA GLY A 277 9.44 -6.12 16.07
C GLY A 277 8.07 -5.79 15.47
N ILE A 278 7.92 -4.63 14.79
CA ILE A 278 6.71 -4.31 14.03
C ILE A 278 6.49 -5.42 13.00
N SER A 279 7.50 -5.75 12.19
CA SER A 279 7.45 -6.77 11.12
C SER A 279 7.21 -8.20 11.61
N ASN A 280 7.55 -8.49 12.86
CA ASN A 280 7.60 -9.84 13.42
C ASN A 280 6.65 -10.05 14.61
N GLY A 281 5.44 -9.47 14.53
CA GLY A 281 4.37 -9.75 15.50
C GLY A 281 4.42 -8.96 16.82
N GLY A 282 5.38 -8.06 16.99
CA GLY A 282 5.54 -7.22 18.19
C GLY A 282 4.55 -6.07 18.33
N VAL A 283 3.64 -5.87 17.37
CA VAL A 283 2.61 -4.81 17.41
C VAL A 283 1.66 -4.98 18.59
N GLY A 284 1.24 -6.22 18.90
CA GLY A 284 0.34 -6.45 20.05
C GLY A 284 0.97 -5.99 21.36
N LYS A 285 2.25 -6.33 21.59
CA LYS A 285 3.01 -5.88 22.77
C LYS A 285 3.16 -4.36 22.82
N LEU A 286 3.33 -3.72 21.67
CA LEU A 286 3.45 -2.27 21.58
C LEU A 286 2.13 -1.55 21.85
N MET A 287 1.01 -2.08 21.36
CA MET A 287 -0.33 -1.51 21.58
C MET A 287 -0.85 -1.77 23.00
N ALA A 288 -0.39 -2.84 23.66
CA ALA A 288 -0.70 -3.13 25.05
C ALA A 288 0.08 -2.26 26.04
N ALA A 289 1.21 -1.66 25.62
CA ALA A 289 1.99 -0.78 26.47
C ALA A 289 1.28 0.57 26.67
N PRO A 290 1.29 1.15 27.89
CA PRO A 290 0.70 2.46 28.13
C PRO A 290 1.27 3.55 27.20
N GLU A 291 0.41 4.48 26.77
CA GLU A 291 0.78 5.58 25.87
C GLU A 291 1.94 6.42 26.42
N GLU A 292 1.96 6.66 27.74
CA GLU A 292 3.03 7.41 28.40
C GLU A 292 4.39 6.74 28.24
N VAL A 293 4.44 5.41 28.37
CA VAL A 293 5.66 4.60 28.22
C VAL A 293 6.14 4.61 26.78
N THR A 294 5.23 4.47 25.82
CA THR A 294 5.58 4.47 24.39
C THR A 294 5.98 5.86 23.90
N ARG A 295 5.32 6.94 24.36
CA ARG A 295 5.69 8.33 24.06
C ARG A 295 7.04 8.71 24.68
N ALA A 296 7.31 8.32 25.92
CA ALA A 296 8.62 8.53 26.55
C ALA A 296 9.74 7.81 25.79
N ARG A 297 9.46 6.61 25.29
CA ARG A 297 10.42 5.80 24.54
C ARG A 297 10.75 6.38 23.17
N PHE A 298 9.74 6.71 22.37
CA PHE A 298 9.94 7.15 20.99
C PHE A 298 10.10 8.67 20.84
N LYS A 299 9.80 9.45 21.88
CA LYS A 299 9.95 10.92 21.90
C LYS A 299 9.30 11.56 20.66
N CYS A 300 10.05 12.37 19.91
CA CYS A 300 9.59 12.99 18.66
C CYS A 300 9.22 11.99 17.56
N ASN A 301 9.73 10.75 17.61
CA ASN A 301 9.41 9.69 16.66
C ASN A 301 8.13 8.93 17.03
N TYR A 302 7.46 9.25 18.15
CA TYR A 302 6.26 8.56 18.59
C TYR A 302 5.19 8.47 17.49
N LYS A 303 4.87 9.61 16.85
CA LYS A 303 3.88 9.64 15.77
C LYS A 303 4.31 8.75 14.60
N PHE A 304 5.57 8.83 14.18
CA PHE A 304 6.10 8.01 13.09
C PHE A 304 6.03 6.50 13.38
N VAL A 305 6.31 6.08 14.62
CA VAL A 305 6.23 4.68 15.04
C VAL A 305 4.78 4.22 15.14
N MET A 306 3.90 5.01 15.75
CA MET A 306 2.48 4.67 15.87
C MET A 306 1.76 4.66 14.52
N ASP A 307 2.13 5.55 13.60
CA ASP A 307 1.65 5.54 12.22
C ASP A 307 2.13 4.28 11.46
N GLN A 308 3.10 3.50 11.95
CA GLN A 308 3.43 2.20 11.36
C GLN A 308 2.62 1.04 11.95
N VAL A 309 1.96 1.28 13.08
CA VAL A 309 1.33 0.30 13.98
C VAL A 309 -0.19 0.35 13.87
N VAL A 310 -0.77 1.54 13.80
CA VAL A 310 -2.21 1.76 13.53
C VAL A 310 -2.59 1.17 12.17
N TRP A 311 -1.65 1.15 11.22
CA TRP A 311 -1.80 0.51 9.91
C TRP A 311 -1.67 -1.01 9.95
N LYS A 312 -1.47 -1.61 11.13
CA LYS A 312 -1.24 -3.05 11.34
C LYS A 312 -2.38 -3.83 12.00
N CYS A 313 -3.53 -3.20 12.24
CA CYS A 313 -4.76 -3.96 12.51
C CYS A 313 -5.34 -4.65 11.25
N SER A 314 -4.70 -4.54 10.07
CA SER A 314 -5.03 -5.39 8.92
C SER A 314 -3.79 -5.76 8.08
N LEU A 315 -3.27 -6.98 8.32
CA LEU A 315 -2.74 -7.91 7.31
C LEU A 315 -1.52 -7.59 6.40
N TYR A 316 -0.79 -6.48 6.55
CA TYR A 316 0.46 -6.31 5.77
C TYR A 316 1.66 -7.01 6.43
N SER A 317 1.76 -8.33 6.21
CA SER A 317 2.98 -9.11 6.44
C SER A 317 4.05 -8.62 5.46
N ILE A 318 4.89 -7.67 5.90
CA ILE A 318 6.04 -7.21 5.11
C ILE A 318 7.00 -8.38 4.80
N GLY A 319 6.95 -9.46 5.59
CA GLY A 319 7.61 -10.73 5.28
C GLY A 319 7.18 -11.35 3.95
N ALA A 320 5.96 -11.09 3.47
CA ALA A 320 5.51 -11.52 2.14
C ALA A 320 6.11 -10.64 1.01
N MET A 321 6.19 -9.32 1.18
CA MET A 321 6.76 -8.40 0.19
C MET A 321 8.29 -8.51 0.13
N LEU A 322 8.96 -8.40 1.29
CA LEU A 322 10.40 -8.62 1.41
C LEU A 322 10.75 -10.04 0.97
N GLY A 323 9.93 -11.03 1.36
CA GLY A 323 10.07 -12.42 0.93
C GLY A 323 10.05 -12.57 -0.59
N LYS A 324 9.10 -11.94 -1.30
CA LYS A 324 9.06 -11.94 -2.78
C LYS A 324 10.25 -11.20 -3.40
N ALA A 325 10.73 -10.13 -2.76
CA ALA A 325 11.85 -9.36 -3.27
C ALA A 325 13.15 -10.19 -3.28
N VAL A 326 13.32 -11.08 -2.28
CA VAL A 326 14.52 -11.93 -2.10
C VAL A 326 14.33 -13.39 -2.56
N GLU A 327 13.10 -13.79 -2.91
CA GLU A 327 12.78 -15.17 -3.29
C GLU A 327 13.62 -15.61 -4.48
N ARG A 328 14.38 -16.71 -4.29
CA ARG A 328 15.31 -17.27 -5.29
C ARG A 328 16.43 -16.31 -5.69
N LYS A 329 16.76 -15.31 -4.87
CA LYS A 329 17.87 -14.38 -5.10
C LYS A 329 18.87 -14.47 -3.95
N GLN A 330 20.12 -14.18 -4.27
CA GLN A 330 21.19 -14.06 -3.29
C GLN A 330 21.25 -12.61 -2.81
N CYS A 331 21.09 -12.42 -1.51
CA CYS A 331 21.19 -11.10 -0.91
C CYS A 331 22.65 -10.73 -0.68
N ILE A 332 23.00 -9.48 -0.94
CA ILE A 332 24.29 -8.90 -0.60
C ILE A 332 24.10 -7.62 0.23
N ILE A 333 25.06 -7.33 1.10
CA ILE A 333 25.18 -6.06 1.81
C ILE A 333 26.62 -5.57 1.73
N CYS A 334 26.83 -4.26 1.75
CA CYS A 334 28.18 -3.71 1.81
C CYS A 334 28.67 -3.52 3.26
N GLU A 335 29.96 -3.26 3.46
CA GLU A 335 30.58 -3.09 4.78
C GLU A 335 29.98 -1.91 5.55
N THR A 336 29.67 -0.81 4.84
CA THR A 336 28.95 0.34 5.40
C THR A 336 27.59 -0.07 5.97
N VAL A 337 26.78 -0.84 5.22
CA VAL A 337 25.46 -1.32 5.69
C VAL A 337 25.61 -2.23 6.91
N ASN A 338 26.57 -3.16 6.87
CA ASN A 338 26.82 -4.09 7.98
C ASN A 338 27.13 -3.33 9.29
N SER A 339 27.99 -2.31 9.20
CA SER A 339 28.41 -1.50 10.34
C SER A 339 27.26 -0.64 10.88
N GLU A 340 26.55 0.08 9.99
CA GLU A 340 25.42 0.94 10.37
C GLU A 340 24.27 0.11 10.98
N PHE A 341 23.98 -1.05 10.43
CA PHE A 341 22.94 -1.93 10.95
C PHE A 341 23.28 -2.46 12.36
N LYS A 342 24.53 -2.86 12.60
CA LYS A 342 24.98 -3.29 13.94
C LYS A 342 24.84 -2.16 14.96
N GLU A 343 25.18 -0.93 14.59
CA GLU A 343 25.06 0.24 15.45
C GLU A 343 23.59 0.53 15.79
N ILE A 344 22.71 0.57 14.78
CA ILE A 344 21.27 0.81 14.96
C ILE A 344 20.65 -0.25 15.88
N VAL A 345 20.94 -1.53 15.65
CA VAL A 345 20.40 -2.63 16.47
C VAL A 345 20.95 -2.57 17.89
N SER A 346 22.22 -2.18 18.08
CA SER A 346 22.81 -1.99 19.40
C SER A 346 22.08 -0.90 20.20
N MET A 347 21.87 0.26 19.57
CA MET A 347 21.26 1.44 20.19
C MET A 347 19.76 1.31 20.42
N CYS A 348 19.02 0.78 19.42
CA CYS A 348 17.56 0.84 19.40
C CYS A 348 16.87 -0.53 19.56
N GLY A 349 17.59 -1.63 19.33
CA GLY A 349 17.02 -2.98 19.30
C GLY A 349 16.76 -3.58 20.68
N GLY A 350 15.59 -4.20 20.83
CA GLY A 350 15.20 -5.02 21.98
C GLY A 350 15.83 -6.41 21.93
N PRO A 351 15.66 -7.26 22.96
CA PRO A 351 16.22 -8.61 23.00
C PRO A 351 15.84 -9.45 21.77
N GLU A 352 14.57 -9.38 21.37
CA GLU A 352 14.03 -10.08 20.21
C GLU A 352 14.59 -9.57 18.87
N GLU A 353 14.72 -8.26 18.71
CA GLU A 353 15.28 -7.63 17.51
C GLU A 353 16.78 -7.90 17.39
N LYS A 354 17.50 -7.87 18.52
CA LYS A 354 18.92 -8.24 18.61
C LYS A 354 19.14 -9.71 18.26
N ASN A 355 18.27 -10.60 18.73
CA ASN A 355 18.32 -12.01 18.37
C ASN A 355 18.10 -12.22 16.88
N ARG A 356 17.07 -11.60 16.27
CA ARG A 356 16.85 -11.67 14.82
C ARG A 356 18.01 -11.09 14.02
N ALA A 357 18.56 -9.95 14.44
CA ALA A 357 19.72 -9.35 13.79
C ALA A 357 20.95 -10.26 13.81
N ARG A 358 21.23 -10.92 14.95
CA ARG A 358 22.33 -11.88 15.06
C ARG A 358 22.16 -13.05 14.09
N HIS A 359 20.94 -13.58 13.99
CA HIS A 359 20.64 -14.66 13.05
C HIS A 359 20.76 -14.22 11.60
N LEU A 360 20.21 -13.05 11.25
CA LEU A 360 20.30 -12.50 9.89
C LEU A 360 21.76 -12.28 9.47
N LEU A 361 22.58 -11.69 10.35
CA LEU A 361 24.00 -11.50 10.11
C LEU A 361 24.76 -12.82 9.98
N LYS A 362 24.45 -13.83 10.81
CA LYS A 362 25.00 -15.18 10.63
C LYS A 362 24.67 -15.72 9.24
N GLN A 363 23.43 -15.62 8.78
CA GLN A 363 23.03 -16.08 7.45
C GLN A 363 23.73 -15.32 6.31
N LEU A 364 23.98 -14.02 6.50
CA LEU A 364 24.76 -13.21 5.55
C LEU A 364 26.29 -13.47 5.63
N THR A 365 26.76 -14.13 6.69
CA THR A 365 28.20 -14.39 6.91
C THR A 365 28.60 -15.83 6.61
N ILE A 366 27.67 -16.80 6.54
CA ILE A 366 28.02 -18.22 6.35
C ILE A 366 28.68 -18.44 4.97
N LEU A 367 30.01 -18.55 5.05
CA LEU A 367 30.94 -18.98 4.03
C LEU A 367 30.75 -20.48 3.78
N THR A 368 30.29 -20.87 2.59
CA THR A 368 30.59 -22.20 2.07
C THR A 368 31.94 -22.16 1.36
N ASN A 369 32.76 -23.19 1.57
CA ASN A 369 34.16 -23.33 1.12
C ASN A 369 34.34 -23.44 -0.41
N THR A 370 33.63 -22.64 -1.19
CA THR A 370 33.73 -22.65 -2.65
C THR A 370 33.62 -21.22 -3.18
N PHE A 371 34.75 -20.52 -3.12
CA PHE A 371 35.19 -19.37 -3.94
C PHE A 371 34.28 -18.16 -4.23
N TRP A 372 32.99 -18.10 -3.84
CA TRP A 372 32.17 -16.86 -3.92
C TRP A 372 30.88 -16.87 -3.08
N ALA A 373 30.97 -17.32 -1.82
CA ALA A 373 29.84 -17.35 -0.88
C ALA A 373 29.88 -16.20 0.16
N CYS A 374 30.19 -14.97 -0.26
CA CYS A 374 30.26 -13.83 0.65
C CYS A 374 29.06 -12.89 0.43
N SER A 375 28.07 -12.93 1.33
CA SER A 375 26.90 -12.04 1.30
C SER A 375 27.20 -10.65 1.89
N ILE A 376 28.41 -10.46 2.45
CA ILE A 376 28.97 -9.14 2.76
C ILE A 376 30.05 -8.86 1.73
N VAL A 377 29.87 -7.80 0.93
CA VAL A 377 30.80 -7.38 -0.12
C VAL A 377 31.57 -6.12 0.30
N PRO A 378 32.80 -5.90 -0.21
CA PRO A 378 33.51 -4.65 0.02
C PRO A 378 32.71 -3.45 -0.48
N ASP A 379 32.90 -2.30 0.16
CA ASP A 379 32.35 -1.02 -0.30
C ASP A 379 32.96 -0.66 -1.67
N SER A 380 32.21 -0.98 -2.74
CA SER A 380 32.67 -0.92 -4.14
C SER A 380 31.69 -0.09 -4.98
N PRO A 381 31.54 1.22 -4.69
CA PRO A 381 30.55 2.03 -5.39
C PRO A 381 30.94 2.27 -6.86
N SER A 382 29.93 2.30 -7.74
CA SER A 382 30.12 2.65 -9.14
C SER A 382 30.62 4.09 -9.32
N ALA A 383 31.50 4.30 -10.29
CA ALA A 383 32.04 5.63 -10.60
C ALA A 383 30.92 6.64 -10.87
N ARG A 384 29.89 6.23 -11.64
CA ARG A 384 28.73 7.09 -11.94
C ARG A 384 27.98 7.56 -10.69
N MET A 385 27.87 6.72 -9.66
CA MET A 385 27.26 7.12 -8.38
C MET A 385 28.18 8.05 -7.60
N MET A 386 29.50 7.82 -7.67
CA MET A 386 30.49 8.62 -6.98
C MET A 386 30.68 10.01 -7.58
N ASP A 387 30.43 10.18 -8.88
CA ASP A 387 30.55 11.46 -9.58
C ASP A 387 29.41 12.45 -9.26
N LEU A 388 28.29 11.97 -8.70
CA LEU A 388 27.18 12.82 -8.29
C LEU A 388 27.58 13.76 -7.14
N PRO A 389 27.06 15.00 -7.07
CA PRO A 389 27.40 15.91 -5.99
C PRO A 389 26.90 15.40 -4.64
N THR A 390 27.76 15.43 -3.62
CA THR A 390 27.34 15.09 -2.26
C THR A 390 26.44 16.20 -1.72
N THR A 391 25.19 15.88 -1.41
CA THR A 391 24.20 16.81 -0.85
C THR A 391 23.60 16.24 0.43
N ARG A 392 22.76 17.02 1.13
CA ARG A 392 22.00 16.51 2.29
C ARG A 392 21.12 15.31 1.93
N LYS A 393 20.53 15.30 0.73
CA LYS A 393 19.70 14.19 0.21
C LYS A 393 20.56 13.04 -0.33
N LEU A 394 21.75 13.33 -0.86
CA LEU A 394 22.72 12.37 -1.40
C LEU A 394 23.99 12.28 -0.53
N ALA A 395 23.82 11.87 0.73
CA ALA A 395 24.93 11.71 1.65
C ALA A 395 25.92 10.62 1.18
N MET A 396 27.21 10.81 1.49
CA MET A 396 28.30 9.92 1.07
C MET A 396 28.03 8.45 1.40
N LYS A 397 27.54 8.17 2.61
CA LYS A 397 27.17 6.81 3.03
C LYS A 397 26.15 6.16 2.08
N ASN A 398 25.14 6.90 1.64
CA ASN A 398 24.15 6.35 0.75
C ASN A 398 24.69 6.21 -0.69
N LYS A 399 25.63 7.07 -1.10
CA LYS A 399 26.37 6.89 -2.36
C LYS A 399 27.13 5.56 -2.38
N VAL A 400 27.75 5.19 -1.25
CA VAL A 400 28.43 3.90 -1.10
C VAL A 400 27.44 2.74 -1.21
N VAL A 401 26.33 2.76 -0.47
CA VAL A 401 25.34 1.66 -0.46
C VAL A 401 24.71 1.45 -1.85
N PHE A 402 24.16 2.51 -2.44
CA PHE A 402 23.47 2.43 -3.72
C PHE A 402 24.46 2.25 -4.88
N GLY A 403 25.65 2.86 -4.79
CA GLY A 403 26.71 2.66 -5.76
C GLY A 403 27.24 1.24 -5.76
N THR A 404 27.30 0.58 -4.61
CA THR A 404 27.71 -0.83 -4.52
C THR A 404 26.64 -1.72 -5.16
N GLY A 405 25.36 -1.50 -4.87
CA GLY A 405 24.28 -2.20 -5.58
C GLY A 405 24.35 -2.02 -7.11
N ASP A 406 24.62 -0.80 -7.55
CA ASP A 406 24.80 -0.47 -8.97
C ASP A 406 26.02 -1.16 -9.61
N HIS A 407 27.16 -1.19 -8.91
CA HIS A 407 28.38 -1.89 -9.35
C HIS A 407 28.14 -3.38 -9.56
N TRP A 408 27.43 -4.02 -8.63
CA TRP A 408 27.06 -5.44 -8.70
C TRP A 408 25.86 -5.72 -9.61
N ARG A 409 25.34 -4.71 -10.33
CA ARG A 409 24.16 -4.78 -11.21
C ARG A 409 22.94 -5.38 -10.50
N SER A 410 22.80 -5.04 -9.23
CA SER A 410 21.85 -5.63 -8.31
C SER A 410 20.81 -4.58 -7.90
N PRO A 411 19.50 -4.88 -7.98
CA PRO A 411 18.48 -4.00 -7.45
C PRO A 411 18.70 -3.74 -5.96
N THR A 412 18.68 -2.47 -5.55
CA THR A 412 18.80 -2.10 -4.13
C THR A 412 17.41 -2.07 -3.49
N LEU A 413 17.18 -2.92 -2.49
CA LEU A 413 15.98 -2.95 -1.67
C LEU A 413 16.08 -1.89 -0.57
N THR A 414 15.22 -0.86 -0.60
CA THR A 414 15.32 0.33 0.27
C THR A 414 13.97 0.95 0.59
N ALA A 415 13.89 1.69 1.70
CA ALA A 415 12.82 2.63 2.00
C ALA A 415 13.20 4.10 1.74
N ASN A 416 14.44 4.39 1.35
CA ASN A 416 14.93 5.75 1.13
C ASN A 416 14.61 6.24 -0.29
N MET A 417 13.31 6.43 -0.56
CA MET A 417 12.84 6.88 -1.88
C MET A 417 13.22 8.33 -2.19
N GLY A 418 13.49 9.15 -1.16
CA GLY A 418 14.02 10.51 -1.34
C GLY A 418 15.36 10.52 -2.07
N LEU A 419 16.25 9.58 -1.73
CA LEU A 419 17.51 9.42 -2.45
C LEU A 419 17.30 8.90 -3.86
N VAL A 420 16.45 7.88 -4.04
CA VAL A 420 16.16 7.31 -5.37
C VAL A 420 15.67 8.40 -6.32
N ARG A 421 14.78 9.28 -5.85
CA ARG A 421 14.30 10.44 -6.62
C ARG A 421 15.41 11.44 -6.92
N ALA A 422 16.23 11.81 -5.93
CA ALA A 422 17.32 12.76 -6.13
C ALA A 422 18.35 12.27 -7.16
N VAL A 423 18.64 10.97 -7.15
CA VAL A 423 19.55 10.34 -8.11
C VAL A 423 18.93 10.27 -9.50
N ALA A 424 17.64 9.93 -9.61
CA ALA A 424 16.92 9.95 -10.88
C ALA A 424 16.83 11.36 -11.50
N GLN A 425 16.60 12.40 -10.69
CA GLN A 425 16.61 13.80 -11.11
C GLN A 425 17.97 14.26 -11.66
N SER A 426 19.06 13.60 -11.22
CA SER A 426 20.41 13.83 -11.74
C SER A 426 20.67 13.12 -13.09
N GLY A 427 19.63 12.54 -13.71
CA GLY A 427 19.73 11.85 -15.00
C GLY A 427 20.27 10.42 -14.92
N MET A 428 20.41 9.85 -13.71
CA MET A 428 21.02 8.54 -13.50
C MET A 428 20.08 7.59 -12.73
N PRO A 429 19.04 7.00 -13.35
CA PRO A 429 18.15 6.11 -12.63
C PRO A 429 18.88 4.85 -12.13
N LEU A 430 18.55 4.45 -10.90
CA LEU A 430 19.00 3.22 -10.27
C LEU A 430 17.89 2.17 -10.30
N VAL A 431 18.27 0.90 -10.35
CA VAL A 431 17.31 -0.20 -10.19
C VAL A 431 17.09 -0.41 -8.69
N THR A 432 15.87 -0.19 -8.22
CA THR A 432 15.53 -0.27 -6.80
C THR A 432 14.23 -1.03 -6.57
N ILE A 433 14.13 -1.69 -5.43
CA ILE A 433 12.90 -2.30 -4.93
C ILE A 433 12.48 -1.50 -3.69
N GLU A 434 11.31 -0.88 -3.74
CA GLU A 434 10.81 -0.10 -2.61
C GLU A 434 10.21 -1.02 -1.55
N HIS A 435 10.53 -0.76 -0.28
CA HIS A 435 9.77 -1.24 0.85
C HIS A 435 9.34 -0.08 1.76
N ARG A 436 8.27 -0.27 2.52
CA ARG A 436 7.82 0.75 3.48
C ARG A 436 8.82 0.88 4.66
N PRO A 437 9.04 2.10 5.18
CA PRO A 437 9.88 2.32 6.36
C PRO A 437 9.38 1.53 7.58
N ARG A 438 10.33 1.05 8.40
CA ARG A 438 10.03 0.35 9.65
C ARG A 438 10.94 0.79 10.78
N ALA A 439 10.36 0.96 11.98
CA ALA A 439 11.08 1.28 13.20
C ALA A 439 11.38 0.03 14.03
N LEU A 440 12.50 0.04 14.75
CA LEU A 440 12.73 -0.89 15.85
C LEU A 440 11.89 -0.43 17.05
N ILE A 441 11.19 -1.36 17.69
CA ILE A 441 10.29 -1.06 18.81
C ILE A 441 10.97 -1.27 20.16
N GLY A 442 12.06 -2.03 20.19
CA GLY A 442 12.86 -2.24 21.38
C GLY A 442 12.20 -3.08 22.48
N LEU A 443 11.04 -3.67 22.19
CA LEU A 443 10.23 -4.44 23.15
C LEU A 443 10.68 -5.89 23.29
#